data_AF-A0A1V4SD34-F1
#
_entry.id   AF-A0A1V4SD34-F1
#
_cell.length_a   1.000
_cell.length_b   1.000
_cell.length_c   1.000
_cell.angle_alpha   90.00
_cell.angle_beta   90.00
_cell.angle_gamma   90.00
#
_symmetry.space_group_name_H-M   'P 1'
#
loop_
_entity.id
_entity.type
_entity.pdbx_description
1 polymer ?
#
loop_
_entity_poly.entity_id
_entity_poly.type
_entity_poly.pdbx_seq_one_letter_code
_entity_poly.pdbx_strand_id
1 'polypeptide(L)'
;MKDLAFPGQYPFTRGVQPSMYRGRLWTMRMFAGLGSASDTNRRFHLLVKEGQTGLSTAFDMPTLMGYDTESPKARGECGKCGVAIDTLADMEDLFAGLPIDRITTSMTINPPAAVIWAMYIAMAENRGIDRRVLGGTIQNDMLKEFIAQKTFMCPPEPSLRIITDTVEFGTREVPKWNTISISGYHIREAGSTAVQELAFTIADGIAYTQAAIDRGLNVDDFAPRFSFFFNSHLDFFEEIAMGQDNEGSVQGQESPLVVASFPHANRWLFPDRPAATITW
;
A
#
# COMPACT_ATOMS: atom_id res chain seq x y z
N MET A 1 12.98 14.22 26.96
CA MET A 1 13.00 12.74 26.80
C MET A 1 11.61 12.11 26.67
N LYS A 2 10.54 12.72 27.22
CA LYS A 2 9.17 12.18 27.07
C LYS A 2 8.65 12.22 25.63
N ASP A 3 9.00 13.24 24.87
CA ASP A 3 8.45 13.45 23.52
C ASP A 3 9.09 12.58 22.42
N LEU A 4 10.19 11.86 22.73
CA LEU A 4 10.90 11.01 21.76
C LEU A 4 10.65 9.50 21.97
N ALA A 5 10.36 9.08 23.21
CA ALA A 5 10.25 7.68 23.63
C ALA A 5 11.42 6.76 23.17
N PHE A 6 11.26 5.44 23.38
CA PHE A 6 12.12 4.41 22.78
C PHE A 6 11.49 3.88 21.48
N PRO A 7 12.27 3.34 20.53
CA PRO A 7 11.71 2.68 19.35
C PRO A 7 10.71 1.59 19.75
N GLY A 8 9.62 1.47 19.01
CA GLY A 8 8.51 0.57 19.31
C GLY A 8 7.60 1.03 20.46
N GLN A 9 7.77 2.26 20.97
CA GLN A 9 6.90 2.85 21.97
C GLN A 9 6.35 4.19 21.50
N TYR A 10 5.07 4.44 21.75
CA TYR A 10 4.42 5.72 21.47
C TYR A 10 5.22 6.90 22.09
N PRO A 11 5.45 8.01 21.35
CA PRO A 11 4.88 8.39 20.05
C PRO A 11 5.59 7.83 18.81
N PHE A 12 6.50 6.86 18.99
CA PHE A 12 7.24 6.14 17.95
C PHE A 12 8.26 6.96 17.15
N THR A 13 8.55 8.20 17.54
CA THR A 13 9.51 9.13 16.88
C THR A 13 10.89 8.54 16.53
N ARG A 14 11.30 7.43 17.15
CA ARG A 14 12.59 6.74 16.90
C ARG A 14 12.45 5.43 16.11
N GLY A 15 11.26 5.15 15.59
CA GLY A 15 10.92 3.96 14.83
C GLY A 15 9.79 3.13 15.45
N VAL A 16 9.04 2.46 14.58
CA VAL A 16 7.85 1.66 14.94
C VAL A 16 8.16 0.26 15.47
N GLN A 17 9.40 -0.21 15.34
CA GLN A 17 9.85 -1.52 15.83
C GLN A 17 10.93 -1.36 16.90
N PRO A 18 10.91 -2.13 18.01
CA PRO A 18 11.90 -1.98 19.09
C PRO A 18 13.37 -2.15 18.66
N SER A 19 13.63 -3.00 17.66
CA SER A 19 14.99 -3.30 17.18
C SER A 19 15.31 -2.73 15.80
N MET A 20 14.31 -2.19 15.09
CA MET A 20 14.44 -1.66 13.72
C MET A 20 15.37 -2.54 12.84
N TYR A 21 16.30 -1.91 12.12
CA TYR A 21 17.22 -2.55 11.18
C TYR A 21 18.29 -3.41 11.82
N ARG A 22 18.46 -3.36 13.15
CA ARG A 22 19.33 -4.31 13.86
C ARG A 22 18.67 -5.69 13.97
N GLY A 23 17.34 -5.75 13.94
CA GLY A 23 16.58 -7.00 13.92
C GLY A 23 16.32 -7.48 12.49
N ARG A 24 15.73 -6.61 11.65
CA ARG A 24 15.41 -6.92 10.25
C ARG A 24 15.55 -5.67 9.40
N LEU A 25 16.27 -5.78 8.28
CA LEU A 25 16.36 -4.71 7.29
C LEU A 25 14.98 -4.40 6.68
N TRP A 26 14.82 -3.19 6.12
CA TRP A 26 13.64 -2.88 5.34
C TRP A 26 13.49 -3.84 4.16
N THR A 27 12.25 -4.00 3.68
CA THR A 27 12.01 -4.84 2.50
C THR A 27 12.45 -4.08 1.27
N MET A 28 13.49 -4.56 0.58
CA MET A 28 13.82 -4.07 -0.75
C MET A 28 12.72 -4.51 -1.72
N ARG A 29 11.94 -3.55 -2.21
CA ARG A 29 10.77 -3.81 -3.04
C ARG A 29 10.83 -2.99 -4.32
N MET A 30 11.45 -3.54 -5.35
CA MET A 30 11.52 -2.92 -6.67
C MET A 30 10.16 -2.90 -7.36
N PHE A 31 9.81 -1.71 -7.88
CA PHE A 31 8.69 -1.53 -8.79
C PHE A 31 8.98 -2.18 -10.13
N ALA A 32 8.07 -3.02 -10.63
CA ALA A 32 8.18 -3.59 -11.95
C ALA A 32 6.81 -3.88 -12.57
N GLY A 33 6.74 -3.64 -13.87
CA GLY A 33 5.60 -3.92 -14.73
C GLY A 33 5.86 -3.35 -16.11
N LEU A 34 5.75 -4.18 -17.14
CA LEU A 34 5.88 -3.78 -18.55
C LEU A 34 5.30 -4.88 -19.43
N GLY A 35 4.58 -4.49 -20.48
CA GLY A 35 4.07 -5.41 -21.49
C GLY A 35 2.99 -6.34 -20.96
N SER A 36 3.04 -7.59 -21.40
CA SER A 36 2.09 -8.62 -20.99
C SER A 36 2.38 -9.15 -19.58
N ALA A 37 1.40 -9.85 -19.01
CA ALA A 37 1.56 -10.59 -17.77
C ALA A 37 2.80 -11.50 -17.77
N SER A 38 3.04 -12.23 -18.88
CA SER A 38 4.20 -13.11 -19.06
C SER A 38 5.53 -12.35 -19.09
N ASP A 39 5.59 -11.17 -19.71
CA ASP A 39 6.80 -10.33 -19.74
C ASP A 39 7.18 -9.87 -18.33
N THR A 40 6.19 -9.40 -17.57
CA THR A 40 6.39 -8.96 -16.18
C THR A 40 6.68 -10.14 -15.25
N ASN A 41 6.07 -11.30 -15.46
CA ASN A 41 6.37 -12.53 -14.72
C ASN A 41 7.87 -12.90 -14.84
N ARG A 42 8.43 -12.85 -16.05
CA ARG A 42 9.87 -13.09 -16.27
C ARG A 42 10.74 -12.12 -15.45
N ARG A 43 10.32 -10.85 -15.36
CA ARG A 43 11.00 -9.84 -14.53
C ARG A 43 10.89 -10.18 -13.05
N PHE A 44 9.73 -10.61 -12.57
CA PHE A 44 9.54 -11.02 -11.18
C PHE A 44 10.40 -12.24 -10.80
N HIS A 45 10.49 -13.26 -11.65
CA HIS A 45 11.40 -14.39 -11.42
C HIS A 45 12.86 -13.95 -11.30
N LEU A 46 13.29 -13.03 -12.17
CA LEU A 46 14.63 -12.44 -12.06
C LEU A 46 14.82 -11.72 -10.72
N LEU A 47 13.87 -10.88 -10.31
CA LEU A 47 13.95 -10.15 -9.04
C LEU A 47 14.02 -11.09 -7.83
N VAL A 48 13.18 -12.13 -7.79
CA VAL A 48 13.22 -13.13 -6.70
C VAL A 48 14.55 -13.88 -6.70
N LYS A 49 15.07 -14.25 -7.88
CA LYS A 49 16.38 -14.90 -8.00
C LYS A 49 17.51 -14.02 -7.47
N GLU A 50 17.45 -12.71 -7.69
CA GLU A 50 18.43 -11.74 -7.17
C GLU A 50 18.21 -11.37 -5.69
N GLY A 51 17.32 -12.08 -4.97
CA GLY A 51 17.15 -11.96 -3.53
C GLY A 51 16.01 -11.05 -3.08
N GLN A 52 15.16 -10.59 -3.99
CA GLN A 52 14.00 -9.76 -3.63
C GLN A 52 12.95 -10.60 -2.89
N THR A 53 12.61 -10.17 -1.67
CA THR A 53 11.65 -10.85 -0.78
C THR A 53 10.24 -10.24 -0.80
N GLY A 54 10.06 -9.15 -1.55
CA GLY A 54 8.74 -8.59 -1.82
C GLY A 54 8.65 -7.99 -3.21
N LEU A 55 7.59 -8.30 -3.96
CA LEU A 55 7.36 -7.79 -5.32
C LEU A 55 6.51 -6.51 -5.28
N SER A 56 6.68 -5.59 -6.21
CA SER A 56 5.75 -4.48 -6.40
C SER A 56 5.35 -4.37 -7.87
N THR A 57 4.05 -4.50 -8.13
CA THR A 57 3.48 -4.52 -9.46
C THR A 57 3.07 -3.11 -9.89
N ALA A 58 3.57 -2.69 -11.06
CA ALA A 58 3.12 -1.50 -11.79
C ALA A 58 2.12 -1.91 -12.87
N PHE A 59 0.93 -1.32 -12.90
CA PHE A 59 -0.09 -1.59 -13.92
C PHE A 59 -0.07 -0.51 -14.99
N ASP A 60 -0.48 -0.87 -16.20
CA ASP A 60 -0.60 0.11 -17.29
C ASP A 60 -1.76 1.09 -17.07
N MET A 61 -1.82 2.15 -17.88
CA MET A 61 -2.88 3.16 -17.76
C MET A 61 -4.29 2.60 -17.97
N PRO A 62 -4.58 1.73 -18.96
CA PRO A 62 -5.87 1.06 -19.09
C PRO A 62 -6.31 0.35 -17.81
N THR A 63 -5.48 -0.54 -17.25
CA THR A 63 -5.79 -1.25 -16.01
C THR A 63 -5.96 -0.28 -14.84
N LEU A 64 -5.10 0.74 -14.70
CA LEU A 64 -5.23 1.77 -13.66
C LEU A 64 -6.56 2.53 -13.73
N MET A 65 -7.06 2.76 -14.95
CA MET A 65 -8.32 3.46 -15.21
C MET A 65 -9.54 2.52 -15.27
N GLY A 66 -9.33 1.21 -15.14
CA GLY A 66 -10.37 0.17 -15.22
C GLY A 66 -10.97 -0.02 -16.60
N TYR A 67 -10.13 0.02 -17.64
CA TYR A 67 -10.50 -0.36 -19.00
C TYR A 67 -9.75 -1.63 -19.40
N ASP A 68 -10.46 -2.54 -20.06
CA ASP A 68 -9.85 -3.67 -20.76
C ASP A 68 -9.01 -3.18 -21.95
N THR A 69 -8.01 -3.96 -22.35
CA THR A 69 -7.11 -3.69 -23.48
C THR A 69 -7.85 -3.39 -24.79
N GLU A 70 -9.03 -3.99 -25.03
CA GLU A 70 -9.82 -3.76 -26.24
C GLU A 70 -10.64 -2.46 -26.21
N SER A 71 -10.70 -1.76 -25.07
CA SER A 71 -11.39 -0.48 -24.97
C SER A 71 -10.82 0.53 -25.96
N PRO A 72 -11.65 1.27 -26.71
CA PRO A 72 -11.16 2.36 -27.56
C PRO A 72 -10.32 3.41 -26.80
N LYS A 73 -10.54 3.54 -25.48
CA LYS A 73 -9.77 4.45 -24.60
C LYS A 73 -8.40 3.90 -24.21
N ALA A 74 -8.17 2.59 -24.34
CA ALA A 74 -6.91 1.95 -24.02
C ALA A 74 -5.89 2.01 -25.18
N ARG A 75 -6.36 2.34 -26.39
CA ARG A 75 -5.56 2.31 -27.62
C ARG A 75 -4.26 3.09 -27.47
N GLY A 76 -3.15 2.36 -27.58
CA GLY A 76 -1.82 2.93 -27.56
C GLY A 76 -1.21 3.07 -26.16
N GLU A 77 -1.90 2.67 -25.10
CA GLU A 77 -1.39 2.72 -23.72
C GLU A 77 -1.17 1.33 -23.10
N CYS A 78 -1.76 0.28 -23.70
CA CYS A 78 -1.68 -1.09 -23.20
C CYS A 78 -0.23 -1.57 -23.06
N GLY A 79 0.14 -2.01 -21.85
CA GLY A 79 1.46 -2.56 -21.53
C GLY A 79 2.63 -1.56 -21.59
N LYS A 80 2.41 -0.24 -21.76
CA LYS A 80 3.50 0.73 -21.95
C LYS A 80 4.21 1.15 -20.65
N CYS A 81 3.43 1.55 -19.64
CA CYS A 81 3.94 2.10 -18.38
C CYS A 81 3.74 1.12 -17.20
N GLY A 82 3.37 -0.13 -17.51
CA GLY A 82 3.06 -1.15 -16.53
C GLY A 82 2.61 -2.43 -17.24
N VAL A 83 2.23 -3.43 -16.46
CA VAL A 83 1.64 -4.67 -16.97
C VAL A 83 0.16 -4.46 -17.30
N ALA A 84 -0.28 -4.99 -18.44
CA ALA A 84 -1.70 -5.05 -18.80
C ALA A 84 -2.37 -6.24 -18.10
N ILE A 85 -3.47 -6.00 -17.39
CA ILE A 85 -4.30 -7.02 -16.73
C ILE A 85 -5.77 -6.71 -17.00
N ASP A 86 -6.43 -7.62 -17.72
CA ASP A 86 -7.86 -7.52 -18.03
C ASP A 86 -8.67 -8.58 -17.26
N THR A 87 -8.06 -9.76 -17.05
CA THR A 87 -8.75 -10.96 -16.57
C THR A 87 -7.99 -11.68 -15.46
N LEU A 88 -8.66 -12.67 -14.86
CA LEU A 88 -8.02 -13.60 -13.93
C LEU A 88 -6.87 -14.38 -14.58
N ALA A 89 -6.99 -14.74 -15.87
CA ALA A 89 -5.94 -15.48 -16.58
C ALA A 89 -4.63 -14.67 -16.65
N ASP A 90 -4.73 -13.35 -16.86
CA ASP A 90 -3.55 -12.48 -16.86
C ASP A 90 -2.91 -12.42 -15.47
N MET A 91 -3.72 -12.41 -14.40
CA MET A 91 -3.21 -12.47 -13.02
C MET A 91 -2.53 -13.82 -12.71
N GLU A 92 -3.07 -14.92 -13.24
CA GLU A 92 -2.47 -16.26 -13.14
C GLU A 92 -1.11 -16.32 -13.82
N ASP A 93 -1.01 -15.80 -15.05
CA ASP A 93 0.23 -15.69 -15.82
C ASP A 93 1.25 -14.78 -15.12
N LEU A 94 0.80 -13.62 -14.63
CA LEU A 94 1.66 -12.63 -13.96
C LEU A 94 2.42 -13.24 -12.78
N PHE A 95 1.75 -14.10 -12.00
CA PHE A 95 2.34 -14.73 -10.83
C PHE A 95 2.73 -16.19 -11.03
N ALA A 96 2.69 -16.73 -12.25
CA ALA A 96 2.99 -18.13 -12.55
C ALA A 96 4.35 -18.55 -11.98
N GLY A 97 4.36 -19.65 -11.22
CA GLY A 97 5.57 -20.22 -10.61
C GLY A 97 6.19 -19.43 -9.45
N LEU A 98 5.60 -18.31 -9.01
CA LEU A 98 6.11 -17.52 -7.88
C LEU A 98 5.50 -17.98 -6.54
N PRO A 99 6.29 -18.05 -5.45
CA PRO A 99 5.84 -18.53 -4.14
C PRO A 99 5.13 -17.44 -3.33
N ILE A 100 3.96 -17.00 -3.81
CA ILE A 100 3.18 -15.88 -3.23
C ILE A 100 2.68 -16.11 -1.79
N ASP A 101 2.73 -17.35 -1.30
CA ASP A 101 2.47 -17.74 0.08
C ASP A 101 3.66 -17.47 1.03
N ARG A 102 4.85 -17.20 0.47
CA ARG A 102 6.11 -17.03 1.21
C ARG A 102 6.74 -15.65 1.04
N ILE A 103 6.48 -14.99 -0.08
CA ILE A 103 6.89 -13.61 -0.34
C ILE A 103 5.71 -12.67 -0.15
N THR A 104 5.98 -11.37 -0.12
CA THR A 104 4.92 -10.35 -0.05
C THR A 104 4.73 -9.65 -1.38
N THR A 105 3.50 -9.36 -1.78
CA THR A 105 3.20 -8.64 -3.03
C THR A 105 2.58 -7.28 -2.74
N SER A 106 3.09 -6.22 -3.39
CA SER A 106 2.47 -4.90 -3.41
C SER A 106 1.88 -4.64 -4.79
N MET A 107 0.71 -4.03 -4.85
CA MET A 107 0.03 -3.67 -6.09
C MET A 107 -0.31 -2.18 -6.07
N THR A 108 0.34 -1.40 -6.93
CA THR A 108 0.10 0.05 -7.06
C THR A 108 -1.10 0.27 -7.96
N ILE A 109 -2.29 0.09 -7.37
CA ILE A 109 -3.59 0.15 -8.03
C ILE A 109 -4.58 0.87 -7.09
N ASN A 110 -5.43 1.73 -7.64
CA ASN A 110 -6.33 2.58 -6.85
C ASN A 110 -7.80 2.40 -7.25
N PRO A 111 -8.36 3.01 -8.32
CA PRO A 111 -9.79 2.87 -8.57
C PRO A 111 -10.28 1.42 -8.75
N PRO A 112 -9.61 0.54 -9.51
CA PRO A 112 -9.99 -0.87 -9.61
C PRO A 112 -9.29 -1.77 -8.59
N ALA A 113 -8.75 -1.23 -7.50
CA ALA A 113 -7.97 -2.00 -6.52
C ALA A 113 -8.72 -3.21 -5.96
N ALA A 114 -10.00 -3.05 -5.64
CA ALA A 114 -10.84 -4.15 -5.14
C ALA A 114 -10.95 -5.31 -6.16
N VAL A 115 -11.08 -4.99 -7.45
CA VAL A 115 -11.21 -6.00 -8.52
C VAL A 115 -9.88 -6.71 -8.77
N ILE A 116 -8.79 -5.94 -8.91
CA ILE A 116 -7.44 -6.50 -9.12
C ILE A 116 -7.02 -7.36 -7.92
N TRP A 117 -7.36 -6.94 -6.70
CA TRP A 117 -7.08 -7.74 -5.51
C TRP A 117 -7.92 -9.02 -5.44
N ALA A 118 -9.20 -8.96 -5.82
CA ALA A 118 -10.04 -10.14 -5.92
C ALA A 118 -9.47 -11.16 -6.93
N MET A 119 -8.96 -10.70 -8.08
CA MET A 119 -8.25 -11.57 -9.03
C MET A 119 -7.01 -12.21 -8.41
N TYR A 120 -6.22 -11.44 -7.66
CA TYR A 120 -5.04 -11.98 -6.97
C TYR A 120 -5.41 -13.05 -5.92
N ILE A 121 -6.47 -12.82 -5.14
CA ILE A 121 -6.96 -13.80 -4.17
C ILE A 121 -7.49 -15.06 -4.87
N ALA A 122 -8.32 -14.91 -5.90
CA ALA A 122 -8.85 -16.03 -6.67
C ALA A 122 -7.74 -16.87 -7.30
N MET A 123 -6.70 -16.23 -7.85
CA MET A 123 -5.51 -16.91 -8.38
C MET A 123 -4.79 -17.71 -7.29
N ALA A 124 -4.65 -17.16 -6.08
CA ALA A 124 -4.05 -17.89 -4.96
C ALA A 124 -4.90 -19.10 -4.55
N GLU A 125 -6.22 -18.95 -4.49
CA GLU A 125 -7.14 -20.02 -4.15
C GLU A 125 -7.19 -21.13 -5.21
N ASN A 126 -7.11 -20.78 -6.50
CA ASN A 126 -6.95 -21.75 -7.59
C ASN A 126 -5.67 -22.59 -7.46
N ARG A 127 -4.64 -22.05 -6.78
CA ARG A 127 -3.39 -22.77 -6.44
C ARG A 127 -3.47 -23.53 -5.12
N GLY A 128 -4.62 -23.53 -4.45
CA GLY A 128 -4.82 -24.15 -3.13
C GLY A 128 -4.18 -23.39 -1.98
N ILE A 129 -3.88 -22.09 -2.15
CA ILE A 129 -3.30 -21.24 -1.10
C ILE A 129 -4.43 -20.57 -0.33
N ASP A 130 -4.47 -20.78 0.99
CA ASP A 130 -5.42 -20.10 1.88
C ASP A 130 -5.16 -18.59 1.88
N ARG A 131 -6.18 -17.79 1.53
CA ARG A 131 -6.10 -16.32 1.53
C ARG A 131 -5.56 -15.74 2.84
N ARG A 132 -5.74 -16.41 3.98
CA ARG A 132 -5.28 -15.96 5.30
C ARG A 132 -3.76 -15.92 5.44
N VAL A 133 -3.02 -16.63 4.59
CA VAL A 133 -1.55 -16.60 4.60
C VAL A 133 -0.96 -15.51 3.72
N LEU A 134 -1.75 -14.92 2.81
CA LEU A 134 -1.29 -13.93 1.84
C LEU A 134 -0.85 -12.64 2.54
N GLY A 135 0.41 -12.28 2.34
CA GLY A 135 0.98 -11.02 2.81
C GLY A 135 1.17 -10.05 1.65
N GLY A 136 0.76 -8.80 1.82
CA GLY A 136 0.88 -7.85 0.74
C GLY A 136 0.31 -6.48 1.03
N THR A 137 0.19 -5.66 -0.01
CA THR A 137 -0.38 -4.32 0.05
C THR A 137 -1.08 -3.99 -1.25
N ILE A 138 -2.26 -3.38 -1.18
CA ILE A 138 -2.86 -2.65 -2.29
C ILE A 138 -2.79 -1.15 -1.98
N GLN A 139 -2.54 -0.32 -2.99
CA GLN A 139 -2.45 1.12 -2.73
C GLN A 139 -3.79 1.70 -2.29
N ASN A 140 -4.87 1.46 -3.07
CA ASN A 140 -6.26 1.66 -2.65
C ASN A 140 -6.55 3.04 -2.02
N ASP A 141 -5.85 4.08 -2.45
CA ASP A 141 -5.96 5.45 -1.93
C ASP A 141 -6.53 6.35 -3.03
N MET A 142 -7.83 6.63 -2.97
CA MET A 142 -8.54 7.45 -3.95
C MET A 142 -8.50 8.94 -3.66
N LEU A 143 -8.34 9.37 -2.41
CA LEU A 143 -8.25 10.80 -2.05
C LEU A 143 -7.04 11.45 -2.73
N LYS A 144 -5.86 10.81 -2.66
CA LYS A 144 -4.68 11.28 -3.39
C LYS A 144 -4.77 11.18 -4.91
N GLU A 145 -5.68 10.37 -5.47
CA GLU A 145 -5.98 10.44 -6.91
C GLU A 145 -6.60 11.78 -7.28
N PHE A 146 -7.58 12.25 -6.49
CA PHE A 146 -8.21 13.56 -6.70
C PHE A 146 -7.23 14.71 -6.47
N ILE A 147 -6.32 14.58 -5.51
CA ILE A 147 -5.32 15.60 -5.19
C ILE A 147 -4.22 15.64 -6.26
N ALA A 148 -3.62 14.50 -6.63
CA ALA A 148 -2.34 14.47 -7.34
C ALA A 148 -2.23 13.48 -8.50
N GLN A 149 -2.58 12.19 -8.33
CA GLN A 149 -2.19 11.12 -9.26
C GLN A 149 -3.11 10.96 -10.51
N LYS A 150 -4.37 11.39 -10.42
CA LYS A 150 -5.32 11.55 -11.53
C LYS A 150 -5.76 10.28 -12.27
N THR A 151 -5.74 9.12 -11.62
CA THR A 151 -6.44 7.92 -12.11
C THR A 151 -7.85 7.88 -11.52
N PHE A 152 -8.87 8.03 -12.37
CA PHE A 152 -10.25 8.26 -11.94
C PHE A 152 -11.22 7.24 -12.51
N MET A 153 -12.13 6.77 -11.68
CA MET A 153 -13.23 5.88 -12.08
C MET A 153 -14.57 6.33 -11.49
N CYS A 154 -14.60 6.60 -10.18
CA CYS A 154 -15.80 7.04 -9.47
C CYS A 154 -15.61 8.44 -8.87
N PRO A 155 -16.70 9.17 -8.57
CA PRO A 155 -16.64 10.37 -7.72
C PRO A 155 -16.11 10.05 -6.30
N PRO A 156 -15.81 11.08 -5.47
CA PRO A 156 -15.24 10.87 -4.14
C PRO A 156 -16.07 9.96 -3.21
N GLU A 157 -17.38 10.19 -3.07
CA GLU A 157 -18.20 9.43 -2.11
C GLU A 157 -18.29 7.92 -2.45
N PRO A 158 -18.59 7.49 -3.70
CA PRO A 158 -18.56 6.06 -4.03
C PRO A 158 -17.16 5.46 -3.93
N SER A 159 -16.10 6.23 -4.18
CA SER A 159 -14.72 5.78 -4.03
C SER A 159 -14.40 5.45 -2.57
N LEU A 160 -14.76 6.33 -1.64
CA LEU A 160 -14.58 6.11 -0.21
C LEU A 160 -15.38 4.89 0.29
N ARG A 161 -16.59 4.68 -0.25
CA ARG A 161 -17.40 3.48 0.03
C ARG A 161 -16.67 2.19 -0.37
N ILE A 162 -16.12 2.13 -1.59
CA ILE A 162 -15.41 0.93 -2.10
C ILE A 162 -14.15 0.67 -1.27
N ILE A 163 -13.40 1.72 -0.92
CA ILE A 163 -12.23 1.58 -0.04
C ILE A 163 -12.63 1.01 1.31
N THR A 164 -13.71 1.53 1.91
CA THR A 164 -14.20 1.05 3.22
C THR A 164 -14.65 -0.41 3.15
N ASP A 165 -15.37 -0.81 2.09
CA ASP A 165 -15.74 -2.22 1.87
C ASP A 165 -14.49 -3.12 1.73
N THR A 166 -13.44 -2.62 1.06
CA THR A 166 -12.17 -3.33 0.89
C THR A 166 -11.41 -3.49 2.20
N VAL A 167 -11.41 -2.45 3.05
CA VAL A 167 -10.83 -2.49 4.41
C VAL A 167 -11.58 -3.48 5.29
N GLU A 168 -12.91 -3.45 5.28
CA GLU A 168 -13.76 -4.38 6.04
C GLU A 168 -13.49 -5.84 5.66
N PHE A 169 -13.48 -6.13 4.35
CA PHE A 169 -13.19 -7.46 3.82
C PHE A 169 -11.78 -7.93 4.21
N GLY A 170 -10.76 -7.09 4.00
CA GLY A 170 -9.37 -7.45 4.30
C GLY A 170 -9.11 -7.71 5.76
N THR A 171 -9.74 -6.92 6.64
CA THR A 171 -9.65 -7.09 8.10
C THR A 171 -10.15 -8.47 8.55
N ARG A 172 -11.24 -8.97 7.94
CA ARG A 172 -11.87 -10.24 8.30
C ARG A 172 -11.23 -11.45 7.62
N GLU A 173 -10.97 -11.34 6.32
CA GLU A 173 -10.70 -12.48 5.46
C GLU A 173 -9.23 -12.63 5.08
N VAL A 174 -8.47 -11.53 5.03
CA VAL A 174 -7.06 -11.51 4.57
C VAL A 174 -6.18 -10.81 5.61
N PRO A 175 -6.09 -11.34 6.84
CA PRO A 175 -5.57 -10.62 8.00
C PRO A 175 -4.08 -10.27 7.97
N LYS A 176 -3.32 -10.69 6.94
CA LYS A 176 -1.91 -10.35 6.73
C LYS A 176 -1.69 -9.29 5.64
N TRP A 177 -2.77 -8.79 5.05
CA TRP A 177 -2.73 -7.80 3.99
C TRP A 177 -2.82 -6.37 4.53
N ASN A 178 -2.04 -5.45 3.99
CA ASN A 178 -2.23 -4.02 4.22
C ASN A 178 -3.28 -3.51 3.22
N THR A 179 -4.45 -3.14 3.73
CA THR A 179 -5.66 -2.87 2.91
C THR A 179 -5.63 -1.52 2.20
N ILE A 180 -4.72 -0.64 2.60
CA ILE A 180 -4.51 0.67 1.99
C ILE A 180 -3.07 1.12 2.25
N SER A 181 -2.48 1.82 1.28
CA SER A 181 -1.21 2.55 1.41
C SER A 181 -1.48 4.03 1.20
N ILE A 182 -1.72 4.75 2.30
CA ILE A 182 -2.06 6.17 2.32
C ILE A 182 -0.84 6.98 1.86
N SER A 183 -0.94 7.68 0.73
CA SER A 183 0.22 8.03 -0.07
C SER A 183 0.48 9.54 -0.16
N GLY A 184 1.62 9.96 0.37
CA GLY A 184 2.20 11.31 0.18
C GLY A 184 3.10 11.42 -1.05
N TYR A 185 3.69 10.31 -1.50
CA TYR A 185 4.61 10.29 -2.65
C TYR A 185 4.10 11.08 -3.85
N HIS A 186 2.88 10.78 -4.32
CA HIS A 186 2.29 11.42 -5.50
C HIS A 186 1.99 12.90 -5.27
N ILE A 187 1.61 13.29 -4.05
CA ILE A 187 1.36 14.68 -3.66
C ILE A 187 2.68 15.47 -3.74
N ARG A 188 3.78 14.88 -3.24
CA ARG A 188 5.13 15.45 -3.33
C ARG A 188 5.59 15.58 -4.78
N GLU A 189 5.46 14.52 -5.57
CA GLU A 189 5.81 14.53 -7.01
C GLU A 189 4.98 15.52 -7.83
N ALA A 190 3.76 15.84 -7.39
CA ALA A 190 2.93 16.89 -8.00
C ALA A 190 3.39 18.33 -7.62
N GLY A 191 4.41 18.47 -6.79
CA GLY A 191 5.05 19.75 -6.46
C GLY A 191 4.74 20.30 -5.06
N SER A 192 4.26 19.47 -4.13
CA SER A 192 4.03 19.92 -2.75
C SER A 192 5.33 20.13 -1.96
N THR A 193 5.27 20.92 -0.88
CA THR A 193 6.33 20.93 0.15
C THR A 193 6.27 19.67 1.01
N ALA A 194 7.31 19.37 1.80
CA ALA A 194 7.32 18.24 2.74
C ALA A 194 6.19 18.38 3.78
N VAL A 195 5.96 19.61 4.26
CA VAL A 195 4.86 19.91 5.19
C VAL A 195 3.50 19.64 4.56
N GLN A 196 3.31 19.98 3.28
CA GLN A 196 2.06 19.70 2.57
C GLN A 196 1.86 18.20 2.33
N GLU A 197 2.92 17.49 1.94
CA GLU A 197 2.89 16.02 1.81
C GLU A 197 2.42 15.39 3.12
N LEU A 198 3.09 15.70 4.23
CA LEU A 198 2.74 15.16 5.55
C LEU A 198 1.30 15.54 5.95
N ALA A 199 0.95 16.82 5.89
CA ALA A 199 -0.36 17.28 6.34
C ALA A 199 -1.51 16.66 5.54
N PHE A 200 -1.40 16.61 4.21
CA PHE A 200 -2.47 16.08 3.36
C PHE A 200 -2.59 14.56 3.49
N THR A 201 -1.47 13.84 3.55
CA THR A 201 -1.49 12.38 3.72
C THR A 201 -2.04 11.95 5.08
N ILE A 202 -1.72 12.66 6.16
CA ILE A 202 -2.31 12.40 7.47
C ILE A 202 -3.81 12.74 7.47
N ALA A 203 -4.23 13.83 6.83
CA ALA A 203 -5.63 14.18 6.70
C ALA A 203 -6.43 13.10 5.94
N ASP A 204 -5.88 12.56 4.86
CA ASP A 204 -6.47 11.43 4.12
C ASP A 204 -6.57 10.18 5.01
N GLY A 205 -5.53 9.88 5.79
CA GLY A 205 -5.54 8.77 6.75
C GLY A 205 -6.60 8.90 7.84
N ILE A 206 -6.83 10.12 8.36
CA ILE A 206 -7.92 10.42 9.29
C ILE A 206 -9.27 10.18 8.61
N ALA A 207 -9.45 10.64 7.37
CA ALA A 207 -10.70 10.47 6.63
C ALA A 207 -11.04 8.99 6.39
N TYR A 208 -10.07 8.16 5.97
CA TYR A 208 -10.29 6.72 5.79
C TYR A 208 -10.62 6.01 7.09
N THR A 209 -9.92 6.39 8.17
CA THR A 209 -10.14 5.80 9.48
C THR A 209 -11.51 6.16 10.03
N GLN A 210 -11.94 7.42 9.86
CA GLN A 210 -13.27 7.86 10.24
C GLN A 210 -14.35 7.12 9.44
N ALA A 211 -14.18 6.96 8.13
CA ALA A 211 -15.12 6.20 7.29
C ALA A 211 -15.29 4.75 7.76
N ALA A 212 -14.20 4.09 8.15
CA ALA A 212 -14.22 2.74 8.72
C ALA A 212 -14.91 2.69 10.10
N ILE A 213 -14.69 3.68 10.97
CA ILE A 213 -15.39 3.80 12.26
C ILE A 213 -16.89 4.04 12.06
N ASP A 214 -17.27 4.93 11.14
CA ASP A 214 -18.67 5.26 10.84
C ASP A 214 -19.41 4.04 10.25
N ARG A 215 -18.68 3.15 9.58
CA ARG A 215 -19.18 1.84 9.12
C ARG A 215 -19.41 0.85 10.27
N GLY A 216 -18.87 1.11 11.45
CA GLY A 216 -18.98 0.29 12.65
C GLY A 216 -17.79 -0.64 12.91
N LEU A 217 -16.66 -0.45 12.23
CA LEU A 217 -15.45 -1.23 12.51
C LEU A 217 -14.76 -0.74 13.78
N ASN A 218 -14.24 -1.66 14.59
CA ASN A 218 -13.36 -1.29 15.68
C ASN A 218 -11.99 -0.90 15.11
N VAL A 219 -11.49 0.24 15.56
CA VAL A 219 -10.25 0.83 15.07
C VAL A 219 -9.05 -0.10 15.31
N ASP A 220 -9.05 -0.86 16.41
CA ASP A 220 -8.03 -1.87 16.74
C ASP A 220 -8.00 -3.07 15.80
N ASP A 221 -9.05 -3.30 15.01
CA ASP A 221 -9.10 -4.43 14.09
C ASP A 221 -8.44 -4.09 12.74
N PHE A 222 -8.71 -2.90 12.20
CA PHE A 222 -8.29 -2.55 10.84
C PHE A 222 -7.03 -1.67 10.76
N ALA A 223 -6.84 -0.73 11.69
CA ALA A 223 -5.76 0.23 11.58
C ALA A 223 -4.35 -0.38 11.69
N PRO A 224 -4.13 -1.51 12.39
CA PRO A 224 -2.88 -2.28 12.30
C PRO A 224 -2.44 -2.66 10.88
N ARG A 225 -3.37 -2.63 9.91
CA ARG A 225 -3.18 -2.95 8.50
C ARG A 225 -3.17 -1.73 7.59
N PHE A 226 -3.33 -0.53 8.14
CA PHE A 226 -3.08 0.68 7.36
C PHE A 226 -1.56 0.84 7.19
N SER A 227 -1.19 1.24 5.98
CA SER A 227 0.19 1.52 5.61
C SER A 227 0.28 2.89 4.98
N PHE A 228 1.49 3.44 4.91
CA PHE A 228 1.75 4.76 4.35
C PHE A 228 2.91 4.68 3.37
N PHE A 229 2.90 5.61 2.41
CA PHE A 229 3.90 5.73 1.37
C PHE A 229 4.30 7.19 1.15
N PHE A 230 5.49 7.55 1.65
CA PHE A 230 6.08 8.87 1.54
C PHE A 230 7.25 8.87 0.55
N ASN A 231 7.58 10.04 0.04
CA ASN A 231 8.77 10.25 -0.76
C ASN A 231 10.04 10.34 0.11
N SER A 232 11.19 10.37 -0.56
CA SER A 232 12.48 10.75 0.04
C SER A 232 13.19 11.67 -0.95
N HIS A 233 12.96 12.97 -0.81
CA HIS A 233 13.51 13.98 -1.70
C HIS A 233 14.97 14.37 -1.38
N LEU A 234 15.48 15.38 -2.08
CA LEU A 234 16.90 15.79 -2.02
C LEU A 234 17.31 16.46 -0.70
N ASP A 235 16.38 17.09 0.04
CA ASP A 235 16.72 17.72 1.31
C ASP A 235 16.85 16.65 2.42
N PHE A 236 18.06 16.11 2.54
CA PHE A 236 18.35 14.95 3.36
C PHE A 236 17.85 15.08 4.82
N PHE A 237 18.03 16.25 5.45
CA PHE A 237 17.64 16.41 6.86
C PHE A 237 16.16 16.74 7.01
N GLU A 238 15.55 17.49 6.09
CA GLU A 238 14.10 17.73 6.08
C GLU A 238 13.34 16.40 5.95
N GLU A 239 13.78 15.51 5.06
CA GLU A 239 13.10 14.23 4.83
C GLU A 239 13.27 13.26 6.02
N ILE A 240 14.41 13.32 6.73
CA ILE A 240 14.59 12.59 8.00
C ILE A 240 13.69 13.19 9.10
N ALA A 241 13.62 14.52 9.21
CA ALA A 241 12.78 15.19 10.20
C ALA A 241 11.30 14.91 9.93
N MET A 242 10.86 14.95 8.68
CA MET A 242 9.52 14.54 8.26
C MET A 242 9.28 13.07 8.64
N GLY A 243 10.22 12.18 8.37
CA GLY A 243 10.16 10.79 8.83
C GLY A 243 9.96 10.69 10.34
N GLN A 244 10.73 11.43 11.13
CA GLN A 244 10.70 11.43 12.60
C GLN A 244 9.42 12.02 13.20
N ASP A 245 8.98 13.16 12.67
CA ASP A 245 7.73 13.80 13.06
C ASP A 245 6.52 12.95 12.67
N ASN A 246 6.68 12.11 11.65
CA ASN A 246 5.70 11.15 11.20
C ASN A 246 5.86 9.77 11.87
N GLU A 247 6.97 9.45 12.55
CA GLU A 247 7.51 8.08 12.78
C GLU A 247 6.75 7.18 13.75
N GLY A 248 5.48 7.50 14.00
CA GLY A 248 4.46 6.49 13.78
C GLY A 248 4.53 5.83 12.38
N SER A 249 5.24 6.38 11.38
CA SER A 249 5.19 6.02 9.95
C SER A 249 6.36 6.41 8.99
N VAL A 250 7.30 5.47 8.75
CA VAL A 250 8.33 5.39 7.65
C VAL A 250 9.71 6.05 7.92
N GLN A 251 10.82 5.30 7.67
CA GLN A 251 12.18 5.83 7.44
C GLN A 251 12.82 5.22 6.17
N GLY A 252 13.44 6.08 5.31
CA GLY A 252 14.28 5.73 4.14
C GLY A 252 15.71 5.25 4.50
N GLN A 253 16.62 4.87 3.58
CA GLN A 253 16.84 5.23 2.16
C GLN A 253 17.51 4.08 1.36
N GLU A 254 17.58 4.26 0.03
CA GLU A 254 18.02 3.37 -1.08
C GLU A 254 16.97 2.42 -1.70
N SER A 255 15.75 2.92 -1.96
CA SER A 255 14.87 2.46 -3.05
C SER A 255 13.67 3.43 -3.17
N PRO A 256 13.12 3.72 -4.36
CA PRO A 256 12.05 4.72 -4.54
C PRO A 256 10.67 4.30 -3.98
N LEU A 257 10.57 3.25 -3.16
CA LEU A 257 9.31 2.73 -2.65
C LEU A 257 9.46 2.28 -1.19
N VAL A 258 8.93 3.06 -0.25
CA VAL A 258 8.79 2.62 1.15
C VAL A 258 7.31 2.53 1.49
N VAL A 259 6.80 1.30 1.53
CA VAL A 259 5.49 0.97 2.10
C VAL A 259 5.74 0.47 3.52
N ALA A 260 5.31 1.21 4.54
CA ALA A 260 5.41 0.75 5.94
C ALA A 260 4.03 0.46 6.52
N SER A 261 3.91 -0.65 7.25
CA SER A 261 2.69 -1.15 7.91
C SER A 261 2.69 -0.77 9.39
N PHE A 262 1.54 -0.39 9.96
CA PHE A 262 1.47 0.24 11.29
C PHE A 262 0.64 -0.54 12.32
N PRO A 263 1.25 -1.39 13.15
CA PRO A 263 0.54 -2.14 14.19
C PRO A 263 -0.22 -1.31 15.24
N HIS A 264 -0.04 0.02 15.27
CA HIS A 264 -0.55 0.92 16.33
C HIS A 264 -1.14 2.25 15.82
N ALA A 265 -1.58 2.32 14.56
CA ALA A 265 -2.10 3.55 13.94
C ALA A 265 -3.21 4.27 14.76
N ASN A 266 -3.96 3.52 15.59
CA ASN A 266 -5.02 4.06 16.45
C ASN A 266 -4.58 5.10 17.45
N ARG A 267 -3.41 4.91 18.07
CA ARG A 267 -2.88 5.87 19.05
C ARG A 267 -2.47 7.20 18.43
N TRP A 268 -2.24 7.19 17.11
CA TRP A 268 -1.75 8.35 16.36
C TRP A 268 -2.90 9.16 15.77
N LEU A 269 -3.89 8.48 15.20
CA LEU A 269 -5.07 9.12 14.63
C LEU A 269 -6.06 9.62 15.71
N PHE A 270 -6.06 9.00 16.89
CA PHE A 270 -6.91 9.39 18.02
C PHE A 270 -6.15 9.34 19.36
N PRO A 271 -5.37 10.39 19.69
CA PRO A 271 -4.54 10.42 20.90
C PRO A 271 -5.33 10.37 22.22
N ASP A 272 -6.62 10.72 22.21
CA ASP A 272 -7.46 10.84 23.43
C ASP A 272 -8.20 9.55 23.84
N ARG A 273 -8.04 8.43 23.12
CA ARG A 273 -8.72 7.16 23.48
C ARG A 273 -7.82 6.27 24.35
N PRO A 274 -8.29 5.78 25.53
CA PRO A 274 -7.52 4.88 26.37
C PRO A 274 -7.28 3.55 25.65
N ALA A 275 -6.05 3.03 25.75
CA ALA A 275 -5.67 1.77 25.13
C ALA A 275 -6.51 0.60 25.68
N ALA A 276 -7.09 -0.22 24.81
CA ALA A 276 -7.48 -1.57 25.19
C ALA A 276 -6.19 -2.31 25.59
N THR A 277 -6.15 -2.80 26.83
CA THR A 277 -5.01 -3.54 27.36
C THR A 277 -5.05 -4.93 26.75
N ILE A 278 -4.25 -5.20 25.72
CA ILE A 278 -4.00 -6.56 25.26
C ILE A 278 -3.03 -7.18 26.28
N THR A 279 -3.56 -7.99 27.19
CA THR A 279 -2.76 -8.92 28.00
C THR A 279 -2.30 -10.06 27.11
N TRP A 280 -0.98 -10.32 27.12
CA TRP A 280 -0.34 -11.47 26.48
C TRP A 280 -0.82 -12.80 27.06
#